data_AF-A0A3M8H3Y0-F1
#
_entry.id   AF-A0A3M8H3Y0-F1
#
_cell.length_a   1.000
_cell.length_b   1.000
_cell.length_c   1.000
_cell.angle_alpha   90.00
_cell.angle_beta   90.00
_cell.angle_gamma   90.00
#
_symmetry.space_group_name_H-M   'P 1'
#
loop_
_entity.id
_entity.type
_entity.pdbx_description
1 polymer ?
#
loop_
_entity_poly.entity_id
_entity_poly.type
_entity_poly.pdbx_seq_one_letter_code
_entity_poly.pdbx_strand_id
1 'polypeptide(L)'
;MDEGNIKGTGESTKNVDKIDYGAYLKKNKGDPPSDMYDPHAHHIVFKKGNGKAQKELVKEGQDILREYDIDPIIGLENLVWAPNRVKGQHSIEALRNVVDNIKKVRDAGGDREDMVEMLEKLGDIAKRRR
;
A
#
# COMPACT_ATOMS: atom_id res chain seq x y z
N MET A 1 1.78 43.35 -26.74
CA MET A 1 3.04 42.60 -26.96
C MET A 1 3.57 42.27 -25.59
N ASP A 2 3.80 41.04 -25.18
CA ASP A 2 3.50 39.72 -25.70
C ASP A 2 3.66 38.77 -24.51
N GLU A 3 3.08 37.59 -24.66
CA GLU A 3 2.92 36.49 -23.74
C GLU A 3 4.21 35.99 -23.07
N GLY A 4 4.08 35.46 -21.85
CA GLY A 4 5.19 34.82 -21.13
C GLY A 4 4.74 33.79 -20.10
N ASN A 5 3.92 32.84 -20.55
CA ASN A 5 3.50 31.65 -19.83
C ASN A 5 4.69 30.70 -19.53
N ILE A 6 4.88 30.29 -18.27
CA ILE A 6 5.55 29.01 -17.95
C ILE A 6 4.63 28.18 -17.04
N LYS A 7 3.94 27.25 -17.69
CA LYS A 7 3.27 26.07 -17.10
C LYS A 7 4.32 25.14 -16.50
N GLY A 8 3.98 24.47 -15.39
CA GLY A 8 4.84 23.40 -14.88
C GLY A 8 4.37 22.52 -13.73
N THR A 9 3.14 22.60 -13.19
CA THR A 9 2.66 21.56 -12.23
C THR A 9 2.04 20.41 -13.01
N GLY A 10 2.89 19.69 -13.75
CA GLY A 10 2.53 18.41 -14.32
C GLY A 10 2.47 17.37 -13.21
N GLU A 11 1.38 17.34 -12.43
CA GLU A 11 0.95 16.07 -11.83
C GLU A 11 0.73 15.13 -13.01
N SER A 12 1.74 14.30 -13.30
CA SER A 12 1.53 13.11 -14.09
C SER A 12 0.51 12.29 -13.30
N THR A 13 -0.76 12.41 -13.65
CA THR A 13 -1.79 11.47 -13.22
C THR A 13 -1.47 10.15 -13.88
N LYS A 14 -0.40 9.49 -13.39
CA LYS A 14 -0.09 8.12 -13.73
C LYS A 14 -1.39 7.39 -13.46
N ASN A 15 -1.97 6.81 -14.50
CA ASN A 15 -3.14 5.98 -14.33
C ASN A 15 -2.69 4.80 -13.48
N VAL A 16 -2.90 4.90 -12.17
CA VAL A 16 -2.41 3.94 -11.17
C VAL A 16 -2.94 2.53 -11.44
N ASP A 17 -4.00 2.40 -12.22
CA ASP A 17 -4.55 1.12 -12.68
C ASP A 17 -3.79 0.48 -13.84
N LYS A 18 -2.93 1.24 -14.53
CA LYS A 18 -2.08 0.74 -15.62
C LYS A 18 -0.66 0.38 -15.17
N ILE A 19 -0.34 0.57 -13.89
CA ILE A 19 0.97 0.21 -13.34
C ILE A 19 1.06 -1.30 -13.19
N ASP A 20 2.10 -1.90 -13.79
CA ASP A 20 2.52 -3.26 -13.44
C ASP A 20 3.26 -3.20 -12.09
N TYR A 21 2.51 -3.43 -11.01
CA TYR A 21 3.06 -3.41 -9.65
C TYR A 21 4.04 -4.55 -9.40
N GLY A 22 3.90 -5.68 -10.10
CA GLY A 22 4.85 -6.79 -10.00
C GLY A 22 6.22 -6.40 -10.55
N ALA A 23 6.25 -5.85 -11.76
CA ALA A 23 7.48 -5.32 -12.37
C ALA A 23 8.06 -4.15 -11.56
N TYR A 24 7.19 -3.25 -11.06
CA TYR A 24 7.60 -2.14 -10.21
C TYR A 24 8.25 -2.63 -8.91
N LEU A 25 7.62 -3.55 -8.19
CA LEU A 25 8.16 -4.08 -6.95
C LEU A 25 9.44 -4.86 -7.19
N LYS A 26 9.50 -5.68 -8.24
CA LYS A 26 10.71 -6.41 -8.64
C LYS A 26 11.89 -5.48 -8.89
N LYS A 27 11.67 -4.38 -9.61
CA LYS A 27 12.71 -3.38 -9.89
C LYS A 27 13.29 -2.75 -8.61
N ASN A 28 12.47 -2.56 -7.58
CA ASN A 28 12.86 -1.82 -6.38
C ASN A 28 13.25 -2.69 -5.17
N LYS A 29 12.66 -3.89 -5.03
CA LYS A 29 12.88 -4.81 -3.90
C LYS A 29 13.40 -6.19 -4.30
N GLY A 30 13.61 -6.44 -5.60
CA GLY A 30 14.05 -7.73 -6.12
C GLY A 30 12.94 -8.75 -6.28
N ASP A 31 13.33 -9.97 -6.65
CA ASP A 31 12.42 -11.07 -6.92
C ASP A 31 11.57 -11.49 -5.71
N PRO A 32 10.35 -12.03 -5.92
CA PRO A 32 9.61 -12.66 -4.85
C PRO A 32 10.37 -13.87 -4.27
N PRO A 33 10.09 -14.27 -3.02
CA PRO A 33 10.63 -15.51 -2.48
C PRO A 33 10.33 -16.71 -3.40
N SER A 34 11.35 -17.53 -3.66
CA SER A 34 11.28 -18.62 -4.65
C SER A 34 10.25 -19.70 -4.32
N ASP A 35 9.86 -19.82 -3.05
CA ASP A 35 8.89 -20.77 -2.52
C ASP A 35 7.49 -20.17 -2.34
N MET A 36 7.28 -18.89 -2.69
CA MET A 36 5.99 -18.22 -2.55
C MET A 36 4.99 -18.72 -3.61
N TYR A 37 3.82 -19.17 -3.16
CA TYR A 37 2.73 -19.57 -4.04
C TYR A 37 2.08 -18.34 -4.70
N ASP A 38 1.98 -18.34 -6.03
CA ASP A 38 1.33 -17.29 -6.84
C ASP A 38 1.65 -15.86 -6.36
N PRO A 39 2.95 -15.47 -6.39
CA PRO A 39 3.40 -14.21 -5.80
C PRO A 39 2.86 -13.01 -6.58
N HIS A 40 2.39 -12.00 -5.86
CA HIS A 40 2.04 -10.71 -6.44
C HIS A 40 2.53 -9.55 -5.58
N ALA A 41 2.63 -8.37 -6.20
CA ALA A 41 2.81 -7.14 -5.46
C ALA A 41 1.52 -6.80 -4.72
N HIS A 42 1.58 -6.84 -3.39
CA HIS A 42 0.47 -6.63 -2.49
C HIS A 42 0.62 -5.27 -1.80
N HIS A 43 -0.43 -4.46 -1.86
CA HIS A 43 -0.56 -3.27 -1.04
C HIS A 43 -1.00 -3.68 0.37
N ILE A 44 -0.23 -3.35 1.41
CA ILE A 44 -0.54 -3.72 2.80
C ILE A 44 -1.87 -3.06 3.23
N VAL A 45 -1.95 -1.73 3.13
CA VAL A 45 -3.23 -1.02 3.02
C VAL A 45 -3.69 -1.11 1.57
N PHE A 46 -4.83 -1.74 1.31
CA PHE A 46 -5.21 -2.07 -0.06
C PHE A 46 -5.34 -0.82 -0.96
N LYS A 47 -4.97 -0.98 -2.23
CA LYS A 47 -5.17 0.03 -3.26
C LYS A 47 -6.66 0.30 -3.52
N LYS A 48 -7.47 -0.76 -3.55
CA LYS A 48 -8.92 -0.72 -3.83
C LYS A 48 -9.65 -1.71 -2.92
N GLY A 49 -10.84 -1.33 -2.46
CA GLY A 49 -11.75 -2.18 -1.70
C GLY A 49 -12.96 -2.66 -2.52
N ASN A 50 -13.50 -3.82 -2.14
CA ASN A 50 -14.73 -4.40 -2.67
C ASN A 50 -15.92 -4.08 -1.75
N GLY A 51 -17.01 -3.58 -2.33
CA GLY A 51 -18.18 -3.14 -1.55
C GLY A 51 -17.91 -1.89 -0.70
N LYS A 52 -18.96 -1.37 -0.05
CA LYS A 52 -18.91 -0.10 0.68
C LYS A 52 -17.95 -0.15 1.88
N ALA A 53 -18.11 -1.15 2.74
CA ALA A 53 -17.35 -1.24 3.99
C ALA A 53 -15.83 -1.38 3.76
N GLN A 54 -15.40 -2.16 2.77
CA GLN A 54 -13.98 -2.29 2.47
C GLN A 54 -13.41 -1.01 1.83
N LYS A 55 -14.18 -0.31 1.00
CA LYS A 55 -13.76 0.97 0.41
C LYS A 55 -13.59 2.06 1.47
N GLU A 56 -14.46 2.10 2.47
CA GLU A 56 -14.34 3.04 3.59
C GLU A 56 -13.06 2.77 4.41
N LEU A 57 -12.77 1.50 4.71
CA LEU A 57 -11.51 1.12 5.38
C LEU A 57 -10.27 1.41 4.53
N VAL A 58 -10.34 1.18 3.21
CA VAL A 58 -9.24 1.55 2.30
C VAL A 58 -8.99 3.04 2.37
N LYS A 59 -10.05 3.85 2.25
CA LYS A 59 -9.92 5.31 2.31
C LYS A 59 -9.27 5.73 3.62
N GLU A 60 -9.78 5.24 4.74
CA GLU A 60 -9.26 5.54 6.07
C GLU A 60 -7.79 5.16 6.23
N GLY A 61 -7.40 3.94 5.85
CA GLY A 61 -6.01 3.52 5.94
C GLY A 61 -5.08 4.34 5.06
N GLN A 62 -5.52 4.68 3.84
CA GLN A 62 -4.73 5.50 2.92
C GLN A 62 -4.59 6.95 3.43
N ASP A 63 -5.63 7.50 4.05
CA ASP A 63 -5.58 8.83 4.65
C ASP A 63 -4.55 8.86 5.79
N ILE A 64 -4.52 7.83 6.66
CA ILE A 64 -3.49 7.68 7.70
C ILE A 64 -2.09 7.62 7.09
N LEU A 65 -1.85 6.82 6.04
CA LEU A 65 -0.50 6.76 5.45
C LEU A 65 -0.02 8.11 4.92
N ARG A 66 -0.94 8.94 4.38
CA ARG A 66 -0.59 10.29 3.89
C ARG A 66 -0.22 11.25 5.01
N GLU A 67 -0.77 11.09 6.22
CA GLU A 67 -0.36 11.88 7.39
C GLU A 67 1.12 11.66 7.76
N TYR A 68 1.71 10.55 7.31
CA TYR A 68 3.08 10.12 7.57
C TYR A 68 4.02 10.25 6.35
N ASP A 69 3.61 10.99 5.31
CA ASP A 69 4.35 11.12 4.05
C ASP A 69 4.66 9.75 3.40
N ILE A 70 3.74 8.80 3.52
CA ILE A 70 3.80 7.51 2.84
C ILE A 70 2.76 7.50 1.72
N ASP A 71 3.23 7.38 0.47
CA ASP A 71 2.33 7.23 -0.68
C ASP A 71 1.64 5.85 -0.62
N PRO A 72 0.30 5.78 -0.48
CA PRO A 72 -0.38 4.50 -0.31
C PRO A 72 -0.40 3.65 -1.58
N ILE A 73 -0.10 4.22 -2.74
CA ILE A 73 -0.23 3.58 -4.06
C ILE A 73 1.11 3.10 -4.59
N ILE A 74 2.14 3.95 -4.52
CA ILE A 74 3.49 3.64 -5.05
C ILE A 74 4.57 3.65 -3.96
N GLY A 75 4.27 4.08 -2.73
CA GLY A 75 5.21 4.01 -1.62
C GLY A 75 5.65 2.57 -1.39
N LEU A 76 6.97 2.35 -1.38
CA LEU A 76 7.55 1.02 -1.22
C LEU A 76 7.29 0.46 0.18
N GLU A 77 7.07 1.33 1.16
CA GLU A 77 6.69 1.00 2.54
C GLU A 77 5.36 0.25 2.59
N ASN A 78 4.42 0.57 1.68
CA ASN A 78 3.12 -0.08 1.59
C ASN A 78 3.08 -1.25 0.59
N LEU A 79 4.22 -1.65 0.01
CA LEU A 79 4.29 -2.69 -1.02
C LEU A 79 5.17 -3.88 -0.61
N VAL A 80 4.63 -5.08 -0.78
CA VAL A 80 5.28 -6.32 -0.39
C VAL A 80 4.94 -7.46 -1.34
N TRP A 81 5.83 -8.46 -1.47
CA TRP A 81 5.47 -9.72 -2.10
C TRP A 81 4.55 -10.51 -1.17
N ALA A 82 3.42 -11.00 -1.67
CA ALA A 82 2.53 -11.86 -0.91
C ALA A 82 1.85 -12.88 -1.83
N PRO A 83 1.28 -13.97 -1.30
CA PRO A 83 0.54 -14.92 -2.12
C PRO A 83 -0.84 -14.34 -2.51
N ASN A 84 -1.22 -14.45 -3.77
CA ASN A 84 -2.42 -13.79 -4.29
C ASN A 84 -3.73 -14.52 -3.96
N ARG A 85 -3.82 -15.79 -4.38
CA ARG A 85 -5.06 -16.59 -4.33
C ARG A 85 -5.26 -17.32 -3.01
N VAL A 86 -4.76 -16.75 -1.91
CA VAL A 86 -4.94 -17.30 -0.57
C VAL A 86 -6.20 -16.71 0.08
N LYS A 87 -7.02 -17.59 0.68
CA LYS A 87 -8.26 -17.18 1.34
C LYS A 87 -7.94 -16.21 2.48
N GLY A 88 -8.65 -15.09 2.53
CA GLY A 88 -8.44 -14.08 3.56
C GLY A 88 -7.35 -13.06 3.22
N GLN A 89 -6.52 -13.24 2.18
CA GLN A 89 -5.45 -12.29 1.83
C GLN A 89 -6.01 -10.88 1.59
N HIS A 90 -7.10 -10.80 0.83
CA HIS A 90 -7.76 -9.55 0.44
C HIS A 90 -9.13 -9.37 1.13
N SER A 91 -9.34 -9.99 2.29
CA SER A 91 -10.62 -9.89 3.00
C SER A 91 -10.75 -8.58 3.77
N ILE A 92 -11.98 -8.29 4.21
CA ILE A 92 -12.24 -7.11 5.05
C ILE A 92 -11.61 -7.25 6.44
N GLU A 93 -11.52 -8.46 6.99
CA GLU A 93 -10.87 -8.71 8.29
C GLU A 93 -9.37 -8.46 8.21
N ALA A 94 -8.72 -8.87 7.11
CA ALA A 94 -7.31 -8.59 6.88
C ALA A 94 -7.05 -7.08 6.79
N LEU A 95 -7.86 -6.36 6.01
CA LEU A 95 -7.75 -4.90 5.91
C LEU A 95 -8.04 -4.21 7.24
N ARG A 96 -9.05 -4.66 7.99
CA ARG A 96 -9.38 -4.11 9.31
C ARG A 96 -8.20 -4.28 10.27
N ASN A 97 -7.58 -5.45 10.32
CA ASN A 97 -6.38 -5.65 11.13
C ASN A 97 -5.24 -4.70 10.74
N VAL A 98 -5.03 -4.45 9.45
CA VAL A 98 -4.03 -3.47 8.99
C VAL A 98 -4.39 -2.06 9.50
N VAL A 99 -5.61 -1.60 9.21
CA VAL A 99 -6.08 -0.25 9.58
C VAL A 99 -6.04 -0.04 11.10
N ASP A 100 -6.48 -1.02 11.89
CA ASP A 100 -6.48 -0.92 13.35
C ASP A 100 -5.07 -0.82 13.93
N ASN A 101 -4.07 -1.47 13.33
CA ASN A 101 -2.69 -1.40 13.81
C ASN A 101 -2.00 -0.08 13.44
N ILE A 102 -2.19 0.44 12.23
CA ILE A 102 -1.64 1.75 11.85
C ILE A 102 -2.34 2.89 12.62
N LYS A 103 -3.63 2.75 12.93
CA LYS A 103 -4.33 3.67 13.83
C LYS A 103 -3.71 3.71 15.22
N LYS A 104 -3.35 2.55 15.78
CA LYS A 104 -2.71 2.49 17.11
C LYS A 104 -1.38 3.25 17.13
N VAL A 105 -0.59 3.15 16.06
CA VAL A 105 0.65 3.95 15.93
C VAL A 105 0.32 5.44 15.94
N ARG A 106 -0.65 5.85 15.10
CA ARG A 106 -1.09 7.24 15.03
C ARG A 106 -1.62 7.78 16.35
N ASP A 107 -2.54 7.06 16.98
CA ASP A 107 -3.21 7.49 18.19
C ASP A 107 -2.26 7.50 19.41
N ALA A 108 -1.16 6.73 19.35
CA ALA A 108 -0.08 6.78 20.33
C ALA A 108 0.92 7.94 20.09
N GLY A 109 0.75 8.71 19.02
CA GLY A 109 1.68 9.78 18.63
C GLY A 109 3.00 9.25 18.06
N GLY A 110 3.02 8.02 17.53
CA GLY A 110 4.19 7.45 16.89
C GLY A 110 4.57 8.23 15.64
N ASP A 111 5.85 8.17 15.28
CA ASP A 111 6.41 8.89 14.14
C ASP A 111 6.39 8.05 12.85
N ARG A 112 7.03 8.57 11.79
CA ARG A 112 7.11 7.88 10.51
C ARG A 112 7.86 6.56 10.60
N GLU A 113 8.90 6.46 11.41
CA GLU A 113 9.67 5.23 11.58
C GLU A 113 8.81 4.15 12.24
N ASP A 114 8.05 4.51 13.28
CA ASP A 114 7.07 3.62 13.93
C ASP A 114 6.02 3.10 12.93
N MET A 115 5.53 3.98 12.05
CA MET A 115 4.56 3.63 11.01
C MET A 115 5.14 2.65 10.00
N VAL A 116 6.38 2.88 9.56
CA VAL A 116 7.09 1.98 8.64
C VAL A 116 7.35 0.62 9.29
N GLU A 117 7.81 0.59 10.54
CA GLU A 117 8.02 -0.66 11.29
C GLU A 117 6.71 -1.45 11.43
N MET A 118 5.59 -0.76 11.65
CA MET A 118 4.27 -1.40 11.70
C MET A 118 3.87 -1.97 10.33
N LEU A 119 4.08 -1.23 9.24
CA LEU A 119 3.82 -1.73 7.89
C LEU A 119 4.69 -2.96 7.57
N GLU A 120 5.96 -2.97 7.98
CA GLU A 120 6.84 -4.13 7.80
C GLU A 120 6.29 -5.36 8.52
N LYS A 121 5.87 -5.22 9.79
CA LYS A 121 5.23 -6.29 10.57
C LYS A 121 3.96 -6.82 9.88
N LEU A 122 3.10 -5.92 9.39
CA LEU A 122 1.87 -6.27 8.69
C LEU A 122 2.13 -6.92 7.33
N GLY A 123 3.15 -6.45 6.60
CA GLY A 123 3.62 -7.04 5.36
C GLY A 123 4.18 -8.45 5.55
N ASP A 124 4.86 -8.69 6.67
CA ASP A 124 5.33 -10.03 7.06
C ASP A 124 4.18 -10.99 7.36
N ILE A 125 3.11 -10.52 7.99
CA ILE A 125 1.88 -11.30 8.17
C ILE A 125 1.28 -11.64 6.79
N ALA A 126 1.23 -10.66 5.87
CA ALA A 126 0.71 -10.87 4.52
C ALA A 126 1.53 -11.90 3.73
N LYS A 127 2.87 -11.87 3.82
CA LYS A 127 3.79 -12.84 3.17
C LYS A 127 3.55 -14.28 3.59
N ARG A 128 3.17 -14.51 4.85
CA ARG A 128 3.15 -15.84 5.49
C ARG A 128 1.80 -16.57 5.41
N ARG A 129 0.77 -15.95 4.84
CA ARG A 129 -0.55 -16.56 4.67
C ARG A 129 -0.48 -17.76 3.71
N ARG A 130 -1.29 -18.79 3.96
CA ARG A 130 -1.31 -20.05 3.22
C ARG A 130 -2.75 -20.50 3.01
#